data_AF-A0A928JGD1-F1
#
_entry.id   AF-A0A928JGD1-F1
#
_cell.length_a   1.000
_cell.length_b   1.000
_cell.length_c   1.000
_cell.angle_alpha   90.00
_cell.angle_beta   90.00
_cell.angle_gamma   90.00
#
_symmetry.space_group_name_H-M   'P 1'
#
loop_
_entity.id
_entity.type
_entity.pdbx_description
1 polymer ?
#
loop_
_entity_poly.entity_id
_entity_poly.type
_entity_poly.pdbx_seq_one_letter_code
_entity_poly.pdbx_strand_id
1 'polypeptide(L)'
;MKPSRSVFPVFPILLLLALPAVFALCAGCSRAPASDPAPALPSEAEAETEPMPEPEPKPVTESDTASFVDSSGFLSLRSGRKRASPAEVSLTLYYDGVELPKAGNLWYLPVSEQFPAENLLRLSASLSSSGDGGEGGRLYFDKHLLDIGIEPLLSHNTRPELFWADGERYVNLELCFTALPVLSADADPKRLSWDARSCAFSLWEAKNGKLKKTDSPAEVRIRGASSSNMPKAGLKLSLRDADGNPNKLSLLGMRKDDDWILYASYSDNTHVRDAVGWHLWQRMTKSAGFSPSEAGALEVRWVEVILGGDYRGFYLMLEQMDRKTLDLDAEKNDSLFKCISWDVPDSASLRRLNARTESKSSLERKYPEPGEIPDGTSGGWSDMAAFVALCYESSGEEFAATAESLLDRDEILEYWLFLNLTMAADNTWKNTYYAVRDGKVSAYPWDLDITFGLGWNGDMANNFLWEQPGMDTRTYDFHAGRRLIKYVPGCGEYVRTRYETLKEAGICSADALIADAEEQWALLHKSGAWQRNLDRWPSVSSTDSLDYFKQTVRTRETWLDDYLSTLP
;
A
#
# COMPACT_ATOMS: atom_id res chain seq x y z
N MET A 1 -39.23 -25.85 -30.62
CA MET A 1 -40.38 -24.99 -30.98
C MET A 1 -39.90 -23.55 -30.99
N LYS A 2 -39.86 -22.90 -32.16
CA LYS A 2 -39.72 -21.45 -32.30
C LYS A 2 -41.10 -20.80 -32.10
N PRO A 3 -41.13 -19.59 -31.54
CA PRO A 3 -41.71 -18.46 -32.28
C PRO A 3 -40.89 -17.18 -32.02
N SER A 4 -41.08 -16.02 -32.65
CA SER A 4 -41.46 -15.59 -34.00
C SER A 4 -41.26 -14.07 -33.96
N ARG A 5 -40.67 -13.50 -35.01
CA ARG A 5 -40.45 -12.06 -35.17
C ARG A 5 -41.76 -11.27 -35.24
N SER A 6 -41.77 -10.06 -34.67
CA SER A 6 -42.63 -8.91 -35.02
C SER A 6 -41.79 -7.66 -34.70
N VAL A 7 -41.25 -6.89 -35.65
CA VAL A 7 -41.84 -5.94 -36.62
C VAL A 7 -42.54 -4.74 -35.95
N PHE A 8 -41.86 -3.59 -36.10
CA PHE A 8 -42.17 -2.21 -35.72
C PHE A 8 -43.54 -1.68 -36.17
N PRO A 9 -44.05 -0.65 -35.48
CA PRO A 9 -44.83 0.41 -36.11
C PRO A 9 -44.09 1.76 -36.12
N VAL A 10 -44.30 2.46 -37.23
CA VAL A 10 -43.87 3.81 -37.59
C VAL A 10 -44.68 4.85 -36.79
N PHE A 11 -44.02 5.87 -36.23
CA PHE A 11 -44.67 7.07 -35.68
C PHE A 11 -44.54 8.26 -36.64
N PRO A 12 -45.59 9.09 -36.79
CA PRO A 12 -45.56 10.25 -37.66
C PRO A 12 -44.98 11.50 -36.98
N ILE A 13 -44.35 12.31 -37.82
CA ILE A 13 -43.80 13.64 -37.62
C ILE A 13 -44.90 14.62 -37.16
N LEU A 14 -44.63 15.39 -36.10
CA LEU A 14 -45.35 16.63 -35.84
C LEU A 14 -44.37 17.76 -35.49
N LEU A 15 -44.35 18.74 -36.40
CA LEU A 15 -43.68 20.03 -36.37
C LEU A 15 -44.40 20.92 -35.33
N LEU A 16 -43.67 21.61 -34.45
CA LEU A 16 -44.18 22.82 -33.79
C LEU A 16 -43.03 23.76 -33.39
N LEU A 17 -43.09 24.94 -33.99
CA LEU A 17 -42.27 26.13 -33.81
C LEU A 17 -42.51 26.77 -32.44
N ALA A 18 -41.44 27.25 -31.78
CA ALA A 18 -41.44 28.49 -30.98
C ALA A 18 -40.01 28.89 -30.54
N LEU A 19 -39.43 29.87 -31.22
CA LEU A 19 -38.55 30.92 -30.65
C LEU A 19 -39.46 32.00 -30.02
N PRO A 20 -39.00 32.96 -29.17
CA PRO A 20 -37.65 33.53 -29.05
C PRO A 20 -37.15 33.62 -27.58
N ALA A 21 -35.91 34.00 -27.24
CA ALA A 21 -35.48 35.41 -27.19
C ALA A 21 -34.09 35.55 -26.52
N VAL A 22 -33.28 36.42 -27.11
CA VAL A 22 -32.40 37.43 -26.48
C VAL A 22 -31.14 36.93 -25.75
N PHE A 23 -30.03 36.97 -26.49
CA PHE A 23 -28.71 37.36 -25.99
C PHE A 23 -28.52 38.85 -26.25
N ALA A 24 -28.08 39.63 -25.25
CA ALA A 24 -27.03 40.65 -25.38
C ALA A 24 -26.82 41.47 -24.09
N LEU A 25 -25.54 41.48 -23.69
CA LEU A 25 -24.76 42.60 -23.14
C LEU A 25 -25.09 43.14 -21.75
N CYS A 26 -24.11 43.00 -20.84
CA CYS A 26 -23.52 44.16 -20.18
C CYS A 26 -22.13 43.83 -19.61
N ALA A 27 -21.10 44.39 -20.24
CA ALA A 27 -19.81 44.67 -19.60
C ALA A 27 -19.96 45.94 -18.75
N GLY A 28 -19.35 45.96 -17.56
CA GLY A 28 -19.36 47.14 -16.69
C GLY A 28 -18.41 46.98 -15.51
N CYS A 29 -17.18 47.47 -15.68
CA CYS A 29 -16.22 47.73 -14.61
C CYS A 29 -16.82 48.59 -13.48
N SER A 30 -16.57 48.24 -12.22
CA SER A 30 -16.23 49.25 -11.19
C SER A 30 -15.51 48.60 -10.00
N ARG A 31 -14.34 49.16 -9.68
CA ARG A 31 -13.56 48.94 -8.45
C ARG A 31 -14.11 49.84 -7.34
N ALA A 32 -14.18 49.29 -6.11
CA ALA A 32 -13.78 49.90 -4.81
C ALA A 32 -14.65 49.33 -3.66
N PRO A 33 -14.23 49.41 -2.38
CA PRO A 33 -12.88 49.43 -1.79
C PRO A 33 -12.66 48.25 -0.81
N ALA A 34 -11.41 48.08 -0.37
CA ALA A 34 -11.03 47.16 0.69
C ALA A 34 -11.70 47.52 2.03
N SER A 35 -12.27 46.52 2.70
CA SER A 35 -12.66 46.58 4.12
C SER A 35 -11.70 45.73 4.93
N ASP A 36 -11.14 46.31 5.98
CA ASP A 36 -10.20 45.70 6.92
C ASP A 36 -10.68 44.35 7.48
N PRO A 37 -9.78 43.39 7.73
CA PRO A 37 -10.13 42.11 8.33
C PRO A 37 -10.51 42.26 9.81
N ALA A 38 -11.58 41.56 10.19
CA ALA A 38 -12.01 41.40 11.58
C ALA A 38 -10.91 40.72 12.44
N PRO A 39 -10.84 41.00 13.75
CA PRO A 39 -9.77 40.54 14.61
C PRO A 39 -9.78 39.01 14.77
N ALA A 40 -8.60 38.42 14.70
CA ALA A 40 -8.35 37.01 14.91
C ALA A 40 -8.85 36.55 16.29
N LEU A 41 -9.64 35.47 16.30
CA LEU A 41 -9.93 34.68 17.49
C LEU A 41 -8.62 34.03 17.98
N PRO A 42 -8.40 33.93 19.30
CA PRO A 42 -7.15 33.38 19.84
C PRO A 42 -7.02 31.91 19.45
N SER A 43 -5.86 31.55 18.90
CA SER A 43 -5.44 30.16 18.69
C SER A 43 -5.49 29.42 20.02
N GLU A 44 -6.30 28.37 20.11
CA GLU A 44 -6.14 27.37 21.15
C GLU A 44 -4.74 26.77 20.98
N ALA A 45 -3.87 27.07 21.94
CA ALA A 45 -2.57 26.43 22.03
C ALA A 45 -2.81 24.93 22.24
N GLU A 46 -2.54 24.15 21.21
CA GLU A 46 -2.38 22.70 21.34
C GLU A 46 -1.37 22.46 22.46
N ALA A 47 -1.82 21.78 23.52
CA ALA A 47 -0.92 21.29 24.53
C ALA A 47 -0.02 20.25 23.86
N GLU A 48 1.19 20.66 23.49
CA GLU A 48 2.28 19.76 23.13
C GLU A 48 2.50 18.81 24.31
N THR A 49 1.91 17.62 24.25
CA THR A 49 2.36 16.51 25.07
C THR A 49 3.76 16.16 24.61
N GLU A 50 4.76 16.51 25.43
CA GLU A 50 6.15 16.13 25.19
C GLU A 50 6.20 14.63 24.86
N PRO A 51 6.87 14.24 23.75
CA PRO A 51 7.07 12.83 23.46
C PRO A 51 7.78 12.19 24.66
N MET A 52 7.29 11.02 25.08
CA MET A 52 7.97 10.18 26.06
C MET A 52 9.47 10.12 25.69
N PRO A 53 10.39 10.38 26.63
CA PRO A 53 11.81 10.35 26.34
C PRO A 53 12.17 8.97 25.77
N GLU A 54 12.82 8.97 24.60
CA GLU A 54 13.42 7.75 24.05
C GLU A 54 14.30 7.14 25.15
N PRO A 55 14.20 5.83 25.44
CA PRO A 55 15.09 5.21 26.41
C PRO A 55 16.54 5.45 25.95
N GLU A 56 17.33 6.12 26.78
CA GLU A 56 18.72 6.43 26.44
C GLU A 56 19.45 5.11 26.09
N PRO A 57 20.13 5.04 24.92
CA PRO A 57 20.86 3.85 24.54
C PRO A 57 21.91 3.55 25.61
N LYS A 58 21.98 2.28 26.02
CA LYS A 58 23.00 1.86 27.01
C LYS A 58 24.40 2.26 26.51
N PRO A 59 25.25 2.87 27.35
CA PRO A 59 26.61 3.22 26.95
C PRO A 59 27.39 1.95 26.59
N VAL A 60 27.91 1.90 25.36
CA VAL A 60 28.77 0.81 24.86
C VAL A 60 30.22 1.16 25.20
N THR A 61 30.94 0.30 25.92
CA THR A 61 32.39 0.45 26.16
C THR A 61 33.19 -0.13 25.00
N GLU A 62 34.44 0.32 24.79
CA GLU A 62 35.31 -0.19 23.70
C GLU A 62 35.50 -1.72 23.75
N SER A 63 35.43 -2.33 24.94
CA SER A 63 35.48 -3.78 25.17
C SER A 63 34.32 -4.56 24.56
N ASP A 64 33.18 -3.91 24.31
CA ASP A 64 31.91 -4.56 23.97
C ASP A 64 31.62 -4.53 22.45
N THR A 65 32.56 -3.97 21.68
CA THR A 65 32.46 -3.80 20.22
C THR A 65 32.94 -5.03 19.46
N ALA A 66 32.45 -5.24 18.23
CA ALA A 66 32.87 -6.38 17.42
C ALA A 66 34.34 -6.30 16.93
N SER A 67 34.85 -7.42 16.43
CA SER A 67 36.18 -7.54 15.82
C SER A 67 36.21 -8.53 14.68
N PHE A 68 37.16 -8.36 13.76
CA PHE A 68 37.45 -9.33 12.72
C PHE A 68 38.61 -10.24 13.12
N VAL A 69 38.43 -11.54 12.94
CA VAL A 69 39.44 -12.58 13.20
C VAL A 69 39.51 -13.55 12.03
N ASP A 70 40.65 -14.20 11.85
CA ASP A 70 40.74 -15.27 10.86
C ASP A 70 40.34 -16.63 11.42
N SER A 71 40.37 -17.65 10.56
CA SER A 71 40.04 -19.01 10.94
C SER A 71 40.88 -19.51 12.13
N SER A 72 42.15 -19.09 12.24
CA SER A 72 42.99 -19.44 13.40
C SER A 72 42.56 -18.72 14.67
N GLY A 73 42.11 -17.47 14.55
CA GLY A 73 41.47 -16.70 15.61
C GLY A 73 40.19 -17.37 16.11
N PHE A 74 39.33 -17.85 15.22
CA PHE A 74 38.14 -18.62 15.62
C PHE A 74 38.45 -19.93 16.33
N LEU A 75 39.48 -20.65 15.89
CA LEU A 75 39.96 -21.85 16.61
C LEU A 75 40.48 -21.50 18.01
N SER A 76 41.19 -20.38 18.15
CA SER A 76 41.66 -19.88 19.46
C SER A 76 40.50 -19.49 20.37
N LEU A 77 39.43 -18.90 19.83
CA LEU A 77 38.23 -18.57 20.60
C LEU A 77 37.54 -19.81 21.18
N ARG A 78 37.46 -20.88 20.39
CA ARG A 78 36.87 -22.15 20.84
C ARG A 78 37.79 -22.94 21.78
N SER A 79 39.10 -22.78 21.64
CA SER A 79 40.09 -23.48 22.47
C SER A 79 40.04 -22.98 23.92
N GLY A 80 39.74 -23.89 24.85
CA GLY A 80 39.70 -23.59 26.28
C GLY A 80 38.42 -22.92 26.79
N ARG A 81 37.45 -22.61 25.90
CA ARG A 81 36.14 -22.07 26.28
C ARG A 81 35.03 -23.09 26.14
N LYS A 82 34.04 -23.03 27.02
CA LYS A 82 32.84 -23.85 26.96
C LYS A 82 31.85 -23.28 25.94
N ARG A 83 31.32 -24.11 25.05
CA ARG A 83 30.21 -23.69 24.19
C ARG A 83 28.96 -23.43 25.02
N ALA A 84 28.32 -22.28 24.81
CA ALA A 84 27.02 -21.94 25.35
C ALA A 84 26.02 -21.62 24.22
N SER A 85 24.74 -21.69 24.53
CA SER A 85 23.64 -21.25 23.68
C SER A 85 23.30 -19.79 23.97
N PRO A 86 22.72 -19.05 23.00
CA PRO A 86 22.34 -17.65 23.23
C PRO A 86 21.35 -17.46 24.38
N ALA A 87 20.48 -18.45 24.63
CA ALA A 87 19.51 -18.40 25.73
C ALA A 87 20.19 -18.55 27.11
N GLU A 88 21.22 -19.39 27.23
CA GLU A 88 21.96 -19.59 28.49
C GLU A 88 22.70 -18.33 28.95
N VAL A 89 23.13 -17.49 28.00
CA VAL A 89 23.82 -16.23 28.30
C VAL A 89 22.89 -15.01 28.20
N SER A 90 21.65 -15.19 27.73
CA SER A 90 20.65 -14.13 27.58
C SER A 90 21.20 -12.88 26.89
N LEU A 91 21.78 -13.09 25.70
CA LEU A 91 22.38 -12.05 24.86
C LEU A 91 21.33 -11.27 24.07
N THR A 92 21.53 -9.95 24.00
CA THR A 92 20.86 -9.03 23.09
C THR A 92 21.91 -8.35 22.22
N LEU A 93 21.66 -8.23 20.91
CA LEU A 93 22.56 -7.56 19.97
C LEU A 93 22.09 -6.14 19.69
N TYR A 94 23.05 -5.24 19.49
CA TYR A 94 22.81 -3.83 19.17
C TYR A 94 23.71 -3.43 18.01
N TYR A 95 23.23 -2.51 17.18
CA TYR A 95 24.01 -1.83 16.16
C TYR A 95 23.98 -0.33 16.43
N ASP A 96 25.15 0.30 16.65
CA ASP A 96 25.22 1.72 17.05
C ASP A 96 24.32 2.04 18.26
N GLY A 97 24.26 1.12 19.23
CA GLY A 97 23.43 1.25 20.45
C GLY A 97 21.94 0.95 20.25
N VAL A 98 21.48 0.68 19.04
CA VAL A 98 20.09 0.32 18.74
C VAL A 98 19.92 -1.19 18.78
N GLU A 99 19.02 -1.69 19.64
CA GLU A 99 18.70 -3.11 19.75
C GLU A 99 18.25 -3.68 18.41
N LEU A 100 18.74 -4.86 18.02
CA LEU A 100 18.37 -5.52 16.77
C LEU A 100 17.08 -6.35 16.89
N PRO A 101 16.23 -6.34 15.85
CA PRO A 101 15.10 -7.25 15.76
C PRO A 101 15.57 -8.71 15.69
N LYS A 102 14.76 -9.62 16.23
CA LYS A 102 15.08 -11.04 16.30
C LYS A 102 13.85 -11.91 16.05
N ALA A 103 13.99 -12.93 15.21
CA ALA A 103 13.02 -14.02 15.08
C ALA A 103 13.64 -15.34 15.57
N GLY A 104 13.08 -15.93 16.63
CA GLY A 104 13.66 -17.09 17.29
C GLY A 104 15.11 -16.84 17.76
N ASN A 105 16.09 -17.42 17.06
CA ASN A 105 17.52 -17.25 17.32
C ASN A 105 18.27 -16.42 16.26
N LEU A 106 17.56 -15.93 15.24
CA LEU A 106 18.12 -15.15 14.14
C LEU A 106 17.90 -13.66 14.38
N TRP A 107 19.00 -12.90 14.48
CA TRP A 107 18.95 -11.44 14.50
C TRP A 107 18.95 -10.89 13.07
N TYR A 108 18.27 -9.78 12.88
CA TYR A 108 18.20 -9.08 11.61
C TYR A 108 18.89 -7.73 11.75
N LEU A 109 19.74 -7.40 10.79
CA LEU A 109 20.33 -6.08 10.65
C LEU A 109 19.87 -5.49 9.31
N PRO A 110 18.88 -4.58 9.34
CA PRO A 110 18.57 -3.74 8.19
C PRO A 110 19.79 -2.92 7.79
N VAL A 111 20.11 -2.92 6.50
CA VAL A 111 21.27 -2.23 5.91
C VAL A 111 20.86 -1.56 4.60
N SER A 112 21.58 -0.50 4.23
CA SER A 112 21.51 0.03 2.86
C SER A 112 22.20 -0.92 1.88
N GLU A 113 21.84 -0.87 0.59
CA GLU A 113 22.51 -1.66 -0.46
C GLU A 113 24.03 -1.47 -0.46
N GLN A 114 24.49 -0.26 -0.16
CA GLN A 114 25.90 0.06 0.05
C GLN A 114 26.20 0.04 1.54
N PHE A 115 26.64 -1.13 2.04
CA PHE A 115 27.05 -1.29 3.44
C PHE A 115 28.49 -1.85 3.49
N PRO A 116 29.46 -1.00 3.85
CA PRO A 116 30.84 -1.42 4.04
C PRO A 116 30.97 -2.42 5.20
N ALA A 117 31.70 -3.51 5.00
CA ALA A 117 31.83 -4.58 6.00
C ALA A 117 32.48 -4.08 7.31
N GLU A 118 33.36 -3.08 7.25
CA GLU A 118 33.96 -2.43 8.43
C GLU A 118 32.92 -1.85 9.39
N ASN A 119 31.71 -1.52 8.92
CA ASN A 119 30.64 -1.04 9.78
C ASN A 119 30.10 -2.12 10.73
N LEU A 120 30.42 -3.40 10.52
CA LEU A 120 30.10 -4.47 11.49
C LEU A 120 30.81 -4.29 12.82
N LEU A 121 31.91 -3.52 12.88
CA LEU A 121 32.59 -3.19 14.14
C LEU A 121 31.71 -2.39 15.10
N ARG A 122 30.61 -1.81 14.61
CA ARG A 122 29.61 -1.08 15.40
C ARG A 122 28.57 -1.99 16.06
N LEU A 123 28.62 -3.30 15.79
CA LEU A 123 27.82 -4.27 16.52
C LEU A 123 28.39 -4.47 17.92
N SER A 124 27.49 -4.55 18.89
CA SER A 124 27.80 -4.89 20.27
C SER A 124 26.77 -5.88 20.82
N ALA A 125 27.09 -6.48 21.97
CA ALA A 125 26.20 -7.40 22.65
C ALA A 125 26.10 -7.06 24.14
N SER A 126 24.90 -7.14 24.71
CA SER A 126 24.69 -7.01 26.15
C SER A 126 24.15 -8.31 26.74
N LEU A 127 24.62 -8.67 27.93
CA LEU A 127 24.03 -9.70 28.77
C LEU A 127 22.88 -9.06 29.59
N SER A 128 21.71 -9.70 29.64
CA SER A 128 20.58 -9.18 30.44
C SER A 128 20.80 -9.23 31.97
N SER A 129 21.83 -9.95 32.44
CA SER A 129 22.19 -10.05 33.85
C SER A 129 23.59 -9.48 34.13
N SER A 130 23.70 -8.17 34.38
CA SER A 130 24.92 -7.60 34.98
C SER A 130 24.56 -6.74 36.19
N GLY A 131 24.26 -7.45 37.28
CA GLY A 131 24.45 -6.96 38.65
C GLY A 131 25.85 -7.26 39.19
N ASP A 132 26.78 -7.78 38.37
CA ASP A 132 28.15 -8.05 38.80
C ASP A 132 29.16 -7.79 37.67
N GLY A 133 30.25 -7.08 38.00
CA GLY A 133 31.25 -6.55 37.09
C GLY A 133 32.24 -7.58 36.56
N GLY A 134 31.77 -8.56 35.79
CA GLY A 134 32.63 -9.40 34.94
C GLY A 134 33.03 -8.67 33.65
N GLU A 135 34.26 -8.87 33.17
CA GLU A 135 34.74 -8.37 31.87
C GLU A 135 33.75 -8.80 30.75
N GLY A 136 33.15 -7.83 30.07
CA GLY A 136 32.15 -8.05 29.02
C GLY A 136 32.70 -8.89 27.87
N GLY A 137 31.93 -9.90 27.43
CA GLY A 137 32.31 -10.70 26.27
C GLY A 137 32.15 -9.92 24.96
N ARG A 138 32.92 -10.32 23.95
CA ARG A 138 33.09 -9.59 22.68
C ARG A 138 32.52 -10.34 21.48
N LEU A 139 32.08 -9.61 20.45
CA LEU A 139 31.66 -10.16 19.15
C LEU A 139 32.84 -10.33 18.18
N TYR A 140 32.83 -11.41 17.39
CA TYR A 140 33.87 -11.78 16.45
C TYR A 140 33.28 -12.24 15.12
N PHE A 141 33.73 -11.61 14.04
CA PHE A 141 33.38 -11.91 12.65
C PHE A 141 34.57 -12.52 11.90
N ASP A 142 34.29 -13.31 10.86
CA ASP A 142 35.34 -13.74 9.93
C ASP A 142 35.92 -12.53 9.18
N LYS A 143 37.25 -12.36 9.25
CA LYS A 143 37.96 -11.30 8.51
C LYS A 143 37.74 -11.38 7.00
N HIS A 144 37.44 -12.57 6.46
CA HIS A 144 37.16 -12.73 5.03
C HIS A 144 35.97 -11.87 4.57
N LEU A 145 35.07 -11.47 5.48
CA LEU A 145 33.98 -10.53 5.18
C LEU A 145 34.47 -9.16 4.68
N LEU A 146 35.68 -8.74 5.07
CA LEU A 146 36.27 -7.50 4.59
C LEU A 146 36.64 -7.57 3.10
N ASP A 147 36.95 -8.77 2.60
CA ASP A 147 37.34 -8.99 1.21
C ASP A 147 36.12 -9.19 0.30
N ILE A 148 35.08 -9.91 0.78
CA ILE A 148 33.88 -10.20 -0.01
C ILE A 148 32.76 -9.15 0.10
N GLY A 149 32.76 -8.35 1.17
CA GLY A 149 31.64 -7.47 1.51
C GLY A 149 30.37 -8.23 1.94
N ILE A 150 29.28 -7.49 2.19
CA ILE A 150 28.01 -8.10 2.62
C ILE A 150 27.01 -8.33 1.48
N GLU A 151 27.24 -7.77 0.30
CA GLU A 151 26.32 -7.91 -0.85
C GLU A 151 26.09 -9.39 -1.24
N PRO A 152 27.12 -10.25 -1.32
CA PRO A 152 26.90 -11.67 -1.60
C PRO A 152 26.11 -12.37 -0.49
N LEU A 153 26.22 -11.89 0.76
CA LEU A 153 25.48 -12.45 1.89
C LEU A 153 23.99 -12.11 1.81
N LEU A 154 23.69 -10.86 1.46
CA LEU A 154 22.34 -10.35 1.20
C LEU A 154 21.66 -11.13 0.06
N SER A 155 22.30 -11.16 -1.12
CA SER A 155 21.68 -11.71 -2.34
C SER A 155 21.49 -13.23 -2.31
N HIS A 156 22.35 -13.96 -1.59
CA HIS A 156 22.24 -15.42 -1.44
C HIS A 156 21.58 -15.85 -0.12
N ASN A 157 21.10 -14.89 0.69
CA ASN A 157 20.55 -15.16 2.02
C ASN A 157 21.48 -16.02 2.89
N THR A 158 22.78 -15.75 2.84
CA THR A 158 23.79 -16.49 3.62
C THR A 158 24.16 -15.73 4.89
N ARG A 159 24.50 -16.48 5.95
CA ARG A 159 24.78 -15.94 7.27
C ARG A 159 26.29 -15.83 7.47
N PRO A 160 26.80 -14.69 7.96
CA PRO A 160 28.20 -14.61 8.35
C PRO A 160 28.49 -15.52 9.56
N GLU A 161 29.73 -15.98 9.69
CA GLU A 161 30.19 -16.59 10.93
C GLU A 161 30.35 -15.49 11.99
N LEU A 162 29.56 -15.59 13.08
CA LEU A 162 29.55 -14.64 14.19
C LEU A 162 29.62 -15.38 15.53
N PHE A 163 30.63 -15.05 16.34
CA PHE A 163 30.73 -15.50 17.73
C PHE A 163 30.63 -14.37 18.71
N TRP A 164 30.00 -14.65 19.83
CA TRP A 164 30.27 -13.94 21.08
C TRP A 164 31.19 -14.82 21.95
N ALA A 165 32.18 -14.23 22.61
CA ALA A 165 33.01 -14.96 23.58
C ALA A 165 33.46 -14.07 24.74
N ASP A 166 33.48 -14.64 25.95
CA ASP A 166 34.07 -14.04 27.16
C ASP A 166 35.31 -14.87 27.60
N GLY A 167 35.78 -14.70 28.84
CA GLY A 167 36.91 -15.48 29.35
C GLY A 167 36.67 -17.00 29.44
N GLU A 168 35.42 -17.45 29.52
CA GLU A 168 35.05 -18.84 29.84
C GLU A 168 34.23 -19.53 28.76
N ARG A 169 33.49 -18.77 27.96
CA ARG A 169 32.40 -19.24 27.10
C ARG A 169 32.49 -18.67 25.71
N TYR A 170 31.94 -19.41 24.74
CA TYR A 170 31.67 -18.88 23.41
C TYR A 170 30.29 -19.31 22.91
N VAL A 171 29.67 -18.49 22.06
CA VAL A 171 28.32 -18.67 21.53
C VAL A 171 28.32 -18.44 20.03
N ASN A 172 27.74 -19.37 19.29
CA ASN A 172 27.41 -19.20 17.87
C ASN A 172 26.12 -18.38 17.74
N LEU A 173 26.22 -17.22 17.11
CA LEU A 173 25.09 -16.33 16.85
C LEU A 173 24.71 -16.36 15.38
N GLU A 174 23.42 -16.17 15.10
CA GLU A 174 22.92 -16.11 13.74
C GLU A 174 22.51 -14.68 13.40
N LEU A 175 23.17 -14.07 12.43
CA LEU A 175 22.85 -12.73 11.93
C LEU A 175 22.40 -12.83 10.47
N CYS A 176 21.35 -12.10 10.12
CA CYS A 176 20.86 -11.93 8.77
C CYS A 176 20.91 -10.45 8.39
N PHE A 177 21.43 -10.15 7.21
CA PHE A 177 21.33 -8.83 6.61
C PHE A 177 20.06 -8.75 5.78
N THR A 178 19.44 -7.57 5.74
CA THR A 178 18.32 -7.30 4.84
C THR A 178 18.34 -5.87 4.34
N ALA A 179 17.98 -5.67 3.07
CA ALA A 179 17.77 -4.35 2.50
C ALA A 179 16.35 -3.81 2.78
N LEU A 180 15.49 -4.60 3.41
CA LEU A 180 14.15 -4.21 3.80
C LEU A 180 14.11 -3.72 5.26
N PRO A 181 13.27 -2.73 5.60
CA PRO A 181 12.90 -2.48 6.97
C PRO A 181 12.31 -3.74 7.61
N VAL A 182 12.54 -3.90 8.92
CA VAL A 182 12.01 -5.02 9.69
C VAL A 182 10.99 -4.47 10.67
N LEU A 183 9.81 -5.06 10.68
CA LEU A 183 8.69 -4.75 11.56
C LEU A 183 8.51 -5.90 12.54
N SER A 184 8.40 -5.61 13.83
CA SER A 184 8.02 -6.57 14.86
C SER A 184 6.72 -6.15 15.53
N ALA A 185 5.83 -7.12 15.75
CA ALA A 185 4.66 -6.97 16.61
C ALA A 185 4.64 -8.14 17.61
N ASP A 186 4.66 -7.84 18.91
CA ASP A 186 4.63 -8.86 19.96
C ASP A 186 3.21 -9.35 20.23
N ALA A 187 2.66 -10.11 19.28
CA ALA A 187 1.36 -10.76 19.40
C ALA A 187 1.47 -12.24 19.01
N ASP A 188 0.81 -13.11 19.79
CA ASP A 188 0.76 -14.55 19.48
C ASP A 188 0.01 -14.77 18.15
N PRO A 189 0.69 -15.22 17.09
CA PRO A 189 0.09 -15.40 15.78
C PRO A 189 -1.07 -16.42 15.78
N LYS A 190 -1.10 -17.37 16.73
CA LYS A 190 -2.18 -18.36 16.83
C LYS A 190 -3.47 -17.77 17.39
N ARG A 191 -3.42 -16.57 17.96
CA ARG A 191 -4.55 -15.85 18.56
C ARG A 191 -5.03 -14.67 17.72
N LEU A 192 -4.40 -14.45 16.56
CA LEU A 192 -4.86 -13.44 15.63
C LEU A 192 -6.17 -13.86 14.98
N SER A 193 -7.05 -12.89 14.83
CA SER A 193 -8.36 -12.99 14.18
C SER A 193 -8.71 -11.60 13.62
N TRP A 194 -9.95 -11.39 13.18
CA TRP A 194 -10.43 -10.06 12.82
C TRP A 194 -10.57 -9.12 14.03
N ASP A 195 -10.55 -9.66 15.25
CA ASP A 195 -10.50 -8.87 16.48
C ASP A 195 -9.08 -8.38 16.75
N ALA A 196 -8.99 -7.10 17.11
CA ALA A 196 -7.75 -6.43 17.47
C ALA A 196 -7.10 -7.05 18.72
N ARG A 197 -5.77 -7.16 18.68
CA ARG A 197 -4.95 -7.61 19.81
C ARG A 197 -3.87 -6.59 20.09
N SER A 198 -3.87 -6.05 21.31
CA SER A 198 -2.82 -5.15 21.77
C SER A 198 -1.45 -5.87 21.78
N CYS A 199 -0.41 -5.16 21.36
CA CYS A 199 0.96 -5.63 21.31
C CYS A 199 1.95 -4.48 21.44
N ALA A 200 3.20 -4.81 21.72
CA ALA A 200 4.31 -3.88 21.47
C ALA A 200 4.68 -3.95 19.98
N PHE A 201 4.85 -2.80 19.35
CA PHE A 201 5.33 -2.66 17.98
C PHE A 201 6.69 -1.97 17.95
N SER A 202 7.55 -2.46 17.05
CA SER A 202 8.83 -1.85 16.74
C SER A 202 9.10 -1.94 15.24
N LEU A 203 9.68 -0.89 14.65
CA LEU A 203 10.10 -0.84 13.26
C LEU A 203 11.55 -0.39 13.17
N TRP A 204 12.36 -1.13 12.41
CA TRP A 204 13.76 -0.83 12.15
C TRP A 204 13.96 -0.49 10.69
N GLU A 205 14.53 0.68 10.40
CA GLU A 205 14.88 1.11 9.05
C GLU A 205 16.36 1.52 8.99
N ALA A 206 17.05 1.12 7.92
CA ALA A 206 18.38 1.62 7.60
C ALA A 206 18.25 2.91 6.82
N LYS A 207 18.74 4.03 7.38
CA LYS A 207 18.67 5.34 6.74
C LYS A 207 19.99 6.09 6.92
N ASN A 208 20.58 6.51 5.81
CA ASN A 208 21.85 7.26 5.78
C ASN A 208 22.98 6.56 6.56
N GLY A 209 23.09 5.23 6.44
CA GLY A 209 24.10 4.43 7.12
C GLY A 209 23.91 4.29 8.65
N LYS A 210 22.73 4.65 9.17
CA LYS A 210 22.33 4.44 10.57
C LYS A 210 21.11 3.54 10.64
N LEU A 211 21.02 2.78 11.72
CA LEU A 211 19.81 2.04 12.06
C LEU A 211 18.93 2.95 12.92
N LYS A 212 17.67 3.14 12.52
CA LYS A 212 16.66 3.82 13.32
C LYS A 212 15.63 2.81 13.79
N LYS A 213 15.28 2.85 15.08
CA LYS A 213 14.17 2.10 15.66
C LYS A 213 13.04 3.06 16.00
N THR A 214 11.80 2.68 15.68
CA THR A 214 10.58 3.40 16.08
C THR A 214 9.71 2.44 16.86
N ASP A 215 9.34 2.81 18.08
CA ASP A 215 8.52 1.99 18.98
C ASP A 215 7.14 2.62 19.20
N SER A 216 6.13 1.78 19.40
CA SER A 216 4.78 2.20 19.79
C SER A 216 4.03 1.03 20.43
N PRO A 217 3.17 1.25 21.44
CA PRO A 217 2.03 0.38 21.64
C PRO A 217 1.22 0.28 20.34
N ALA A 218 0.61 -0.86 20.07
CA ALA A 218 -0.20 -1.05 18.88
C ALA A 218 -1.28 -2.10 19.11
N GLU A 219 -2.18 -2.21 18.14
CA GLU A 219 -3.09 -3.32 17.97
C GLU A 219 -2.87 -3.95 16.61
N VAL A 220 -2.91 -5.28 16.55
CA VAL A 220 -2.79 -6.03 15.29
C VAL A 220 -3.99 -6.98 15.12
N ARG A 221 -4.46 -7.11 13.89
CA ARG A 221 -5.53 -8.05 13.49
C ARG A 221 -5.34 -8.58 12.09
N ILE A 222 -5.96 -9.72 11.80
CA ILE A 222 -6.12 -10.24 10.45
C ILE A 222 -7.05 -9.29 9.68
N ARG A 223 -6.73 -9.08 8.39
CA ARG A 223 -7.59 -8.37 7.44
C ARG A 223 -7.78 -9.19 6.17
N GLY A 224 -8.68 -8.68 5.32
CA GLY A 224 -9.08 -9.34 4.08
C GLY A 224 -10.33 -10.17 4.27
N ALA A 225 -10.89 -10.60 3.13
CA ALA A 225 -12.06 -11.47 3.07
C ALA A 225 -11.64 -12.86 2.62
N SER A 226 -11.42 -13.04 1.32
CA SER A 226 -10.96 -14.33 0.78
C SER A 226 -9.53 -14.67 1.23
N SER A 227 -8.64 -13.68 1.16
CA SER A 227 -7.20 -13.83 1.45
C SER A 227 -6.87 -14.07 2.93
N SER A 228 -7.80 -13.81 3.86
CA SER A 228 -7.57 -14.10 5.28
C SER A 228 -7.55 -15.60 5.59
N ASN A 229 -8.06 -16.44 4.68
CA ASN A 229 -8.02 -17.90 4.80
C ASN A 229 -6.70 -18.51 4.30
N MET A 230 -5.81 -17.68 3.71
CA MET A 230 -4.51 -18.14 3.26
C MET A 230 -3.55 -18.37 4.43
N PRO A 231 -2.61 -19.33 4.31
CA PRO A 231 -1.60 -19.59 5.34
C PRO A 231 -0.87 -18.32 5.82
N LYS A 232 -0.59 -17.41 4.89
CA LYS A 232 -0.08 -16.07 5.16
C LYS A 232 -1.20 -15.04 4.94
N ALA A 233 -1.90 -14.69 6.01
CA ALA A 233 -2.97 -13.69 5.97
C ALA A 233 -2.41 -12.26 6.00
N GLY A 234 -3.13 -11.32 5.39
CA GLY A 234 -2.84 -9.88 5.53
C GLY A 234 -3.15 -9.40 6.95
N LEU A 235 -2.45 -8.36 7.39
CA LEU A 235 -2.61 -7.76 8.72
C LEU A 235 -3.01 -6.29 8.61
N LYS A 236 -3.75 -5.80 9.61
CA LYS A 236 -3.89 -4.37 9.90
C LYS A 236 -3.21 -4.09 11.23
N LEU A 237 -2.36 -3.08 11.23
CA LEU A 237 -1.67 -2.56 12.41
C LEU A 237 -2.27 -1.19 12.73
N SER A 238 -2.61 -0.97 13.99
CA SER A 238 -3.15 0.30 14.49
C SER A 238 -2.31 0.77 15.67
N LEU A 239 -1.53 1.83 15.50
CA LEU A 239 -0.64 2.38 16.51
C LEU A 239 -1.45 3.07 17.63
N ARG A 240 -0.97 2.91 18.85
CA ARG A 240 -1.59 3.43 20.07
C ARG A 240 -0.55 4.15 20.93
N ASP A 241 -0.97 5.15 21.67
CA ASP A 241 -0.15 5.76 22.72
C ASP A 241 -0.25 4.93 24.01
N ALA A 242 0.37 5.42 25.08
CA ALA A 242 0.36 4.73 26.38
C ALA A 242 -1.05 4.63 27.01
N ASP A 243 -1.96 5.53 26.64
CA ASP A 243 -3.34 5.60 27.14
C ASP A 243 -4.32 4.80 26.24
N GLY A 244 -3.83 4.26 25.12
CA GLY A 244 -4.63 3.50 24.16
C GLY A 244 -5.32 4.37 23.11
N ASN A 245 -4.99 5.66 22.99
CA ASN A 245 -5.50 6.52 21.93
C ASN A 245 -4.69 6.33 20.64
N PRO A 246 -5.21 6.73 19.46
CA PRO A 246 -4.47 6.69 18.20
C PRO A 246 -3.12 7.43 18.25
N ASN A 247 -2.02 6.74 17.97
CA ASN A 247 -0.68 7.33 17.90
C ASN A 247 -0.24 7.53 16.45
N LYS A 248 -0.28 8.77 15.96
CA LYS A 248 -0.01 9.09 14.55
C LYS A 248 1.48 9.31 14.32
N LEU A 249 2.16 8.30 13.77
CA LEU A 249 3.58 8.35 13.45
C LEU A 249 3.81 8.33 11.93
N SER A 250 4.91 8.93 11.47
CA SER A 250 5.36 8.74 10.09
C SER A 250 6.33 7.57 10.05
N LEU A 251 5.94 6.50 9.36
CA LEU A 251 6.75 5.30 9.19
C LEU A 251 7.33 5.27 7.77
N LEU A 252 8.62 4.99 7.63
CA LEU A 252 9.30 4.83 6.34
C LEU A 252 9.18 6.02 5.37
N GLY A 253 8.98 7.22 5.93
CA GLY A 253 8.78 8.46 5.17
C GLY A 253 7.39 8.61 4.54
N MET A 254 6.44 7.72 4.85
CA MET A 254 5.03 7.83 4.46
C MET A 254 4.30 8.85 5.36
N ARG A 255 3.04 9.16 5.05
CA ARG A 255 2.24 10.15 5.79
C ARG A 255 2.14 9.80 7.28
N LYS A 256 1.93 10.80 8.13
CA LYS A 256 1.65 10.53 9.55
C LYS A 256 0.31 9.80 9.66
N ASP A 257 0.34 8.59 10.20
CA ASP A 257 -0.86 7.81 10.43
C ASP A 257 -0.73 6.87 11.62
N ASP A 258 -1.88 6.46 12.13
CA ASP A 258 -2.01 5.44 13.15
C ASP A 258 -2.40 4.08 12.55
N ASP A 259 -3.04 4.05 11.38
CA ASP A 259 -3.47 2.82 10.73
C ASP A 259 -2.61 2.45 9.52
N TRP A 260 -2.06 1.23 9.55
CA TRP A 260 -1.20 0.70 8.50
C TRP A 260 -1.67 -0.67 8.03
N ILE A 261 -1.59 -0.88 6.72
CA ILE A 261 -1.94 -2.14 6.08
C ILE A 261 -0.67 -2.93 5.81
N LEU A 262 -0.67 -4.22 6.13
CA LEU A 262 0.35 -5.17 5.71
C LEU A 262 -0.28 -6.18 4.76
N TYR A 263 -0.11 -5.97 3.47
CA TYR A 263 -0.57 -6.85 2.42
C TYR A 263 0.40 -8.04 2.25
N ALA A 264 -0.13 -9.26 2.38
CA ALA A 264 0.66 -10.49 2.41
C ALA A 264 1.24 -10.90 1.05
N SER A 265 0.63 -10.42 -0.04
CA SER A 265 0.95 -10.81 -1.41
C SER A 265 1.04 -12.33 -1.59
N TYR A 266 0.14 -13.11 -0.98
CA TYR A 266 0.28 -14.57 -0.95
C TYR A 266 -0.03 -15.24 -2.30
N SER A 267 -0.96 -14.65 -3.06
CA SER A 267 -1.55 -15.27 -4.24
C SER A 267 -0.96 -14.77 -5.56
N ASP A 268 -0.34 -13.58 -5.54
CA ASP A 268 0.38 -13.03 -6.68
C ASP A 268 1.71 -13.77 -6.85
N ASN A 269 1.87 -14.51 -7.94
CA ASN A 269 3.08 -15.30 -8.21
C ASN A 269 4.33 -14.43 -8.37
N THR A 270 4.19 -13.16 -8.76
CA THR A 270 5.31 -12.23 -8.87
C THR A 270 5.50 -11.41 -7.61
N HIS A 271 4.51 -11.41 -6.72
CA HIS A 271 4.36 -10.55 -5.55
C HIS A 271 4.31 -9.04 -5.78
N VAL A 272 4.71 -8.54 -6.95
CA VAL A 272 4.99 -7.11 -7.19
C VAL A 272 3.82 -6.33 -7.80
N ARG A 273 2.73 -6.98 -8.24
CA ARG A 273 1.70 -6.32 -9.06
C ARG A 273 0.97 -5.20 -8.32
N ASP A 274 0.68 -5.41 -7.04
CA ASP A 274 0.02 -4.38 -6.22
C ASP A 274 0.92 -3.14 -6.08
N ALA A 275 2.23 -3.34 -5.84
CA ALA A 275 3.20 -2.26 -5.76
C ALA A 275 3.31 -1.48 -7.09
N VAL A 276 3.46 -2.18 -8.22
CA VAL A 276 3.53 -1.56 -9.55
C VAL A 276 2.23 -0.82 -9.89
N GLY A 277 1.08 -1.38 -9.50
CA GLY A 277 -0.22 -0.72 -9.65
C GLY A 277 -0.29 0.61 -8.90
N TRP A 278 0.12 0.64 -7.63
CA TRP A 278 0.16 1.88 -6.85
C TRP A 278 1.19 2.88 -7.36
N HIS A 279 2.38 2.44 -7.79
CA HIS A 279 3.37 3.32 -8.40
C HIS A 279 2.86 3.97 -9.68
N LEU A 280 2.20 3.18 -10.55
CA LEU A 280 1.60 3.70 -11.77
C LEU A 280 0.51 4.74 -11.44
N TRP A 281 -0.42 4.43 -10.54
CA TRP A 281 -1.49 5.35 -10.14
C TRP A 281 -0.94 6.69 -9.64
N GLN A 282 0.07 6.64 -8.75
CA GLN A 282 0.72 7.84 -8.21
C GLN A 282 1.41 8.66 -9.30
N ARG A 283 2.16 8.01 -10.21
CA ARG A 283 2.88 8.70 -11.29
C ARG A 283 1.92 9.32 -12.30
N MET A 284 0.83 8.61 -12.63
CA MET A 284 -0.23 9.09 -13.50
C MET A 284 -0.88 10.35 -12.91
N THR A 285 -1.50 10.23 -11.74
CA THR A 285 -2.23 11.33 -11.10
C THR A 285 -1.34 12.54 -10.81
N LYS A 286 -0.09 12.34 -10.36
CA LYS A 286 0.90 13.42 -10.22
C LYS A 286 1.20 14.11 -11.55
N SER A 287 1.32 13.36 -12.65
CA SER A 287 1.51 13.93 -13.99
C SER A 287 0.28 14.69 -14.50
N ALA A 288 -0.93 14.36 -14.03
CA ALA A 288 -2.15 15.11 -14.32
C ALA A 288 -2.24 16.43 -13.53
N GLY A 289 -1.34 16.66 -12.58
CA GLY A 289 -1.35 17.86 -11.72
C GLY A 289 -2.28 17.75 -10.53
N PHE A 290 -2.81 16.56 -10.23
CA PHE A 290 -3.62 16.34 -9.04
C PHE A 290 -2.77 16.50 -7.79
N SER A 291 -3.33 17.17 -6.79
CA SER A 291 -2.83 17.11 -5.42
C SER A 291 -2.88 15.67 -4.91
N PRO A 292 -2.07 15.31 -3.89
CA PRO A 292 -2.13 13.98 -3.29
C PRO A 292 -3.54 13.56 -2.85
N SER A 293 -4.35 14.52 -2.38
CA SER A 293 -5.72 14.28 -1.95
C SER A 293 -6.70 14.08 -3.09
N GLU A 294 -6.58 14.85 -4.18
CA GLU A 294 -7.37 14.62 -5.39
C GLU A 294 -7.06 13.25 -6.02
N ALA A 295 -5.80 12.84 -5.97
CA ALA A 295 -5.34 11.58 -6.51
C ALA A 295 -5.79 10.36 -5.70
N GLY A 296 -6.09 10.50 -4.40
CA GLY A 296 -6.15 9.35 -3.50
C GLY A 296 -4.86 8.54 -3.54
N ALA A 297 -3.72 9.23 -3.68
CA ALA A 297 -2.41 8.61 -3.85
C ALA A 297 -1.96 7.98 -2.52
N LEU A 298 -1.74 6.66 -2.53
CA LEU A 298 -1.21 5.94 -1.38
C LEU A 298 0.23 5.53 -1.62
N GLU A 299 1.07 5.72 -0.62
CA GLU A 299 2.45 5.23 -0.61
C GLU A 299 2.52 3.77 -0.15
N VAL A 300 3.48 3.02 -0.71
CA VAL A 300 3.71 1.61 -0.38
C VAL A 300 5.19 1.31 -0.12
N ARG A 301 5.51 0.44 0.83
CA ARG A 301 6.88 0.05 1.19
C ARG A 301 6.98 -1.43 1.53
N TRP A 302 7.98 -2.12 1.02
CA TRP A 302 8.26 -3.50 1.44
C TRP A 302 8.83 -3.55 2.85
N VAL A 303 8.34 -4.47 3.68
CA VAL A 303 8.85 -4.71 5.04
C VAL A 303 8.92 -6.21 5.33
N GLU A 304 9.91 -6.67 6.09
CA GLU A 304 9.90 -8.00 6.69
C GLU A 304 9.15 -7.97 8.02
N VAL A 305 8.28 -8.96 8.28
CA VAL A 305 7.45 -8.98 9.49
C VAL A 305 7.88 -10.10 10.43
N ILE A 306 8.01 -9.77 11.71
CA ILE A 306 8.18 -10.68 12.84
C ILE A 306 6.94 -10.53 13.73
N LEU A 307 6.30 -11.63 14.06
CA LEU A 307 5.05 -11.64 14.83
C LEU A 307 5.15 -12.65 15.97
N GLY A 308 5.17 -12.15 17.21
CA GLY A 308 5.35 -12.97 18.41
C GLY A 308 6.69 -13.73 18.40
N GLY A 309 7.74 -13.12 17.85
CA GLY A 309 9.06 -13.73 17.68
C GLY A 309 9.19 -14.70 16.50
N ASP A 310 8.13 -14.95 15.73
CA ASP A 310 8.16 -15.76 14.51
C ASP A 310 8.32 -14.89 13.27
N TYR A 311 9.26 -15.24 12.38
CA TYR A 311 9.35 -14.63 11.06
C TYR A 311 8.12 -14.96 10.20
N ARG A 312 7.59 -13.95 9.50
CA ARG A 312 6.35 -14.02 8.71
C ARG A 312 6.54 -13.72 7.23
N GLY A 313 7.76 -13.53 6.76
CA GLY A 313 8.01 -13.14 5.36
C GLY A 313 7.96 -11.63 5.16
N PHE A 314 8.17 -11.20 3.92
CA PHE A 314 7.97 -9.81 3.53
C PHE A 314 6.47 -9.50 3.33
N TYR A 315 6.06 -8.26 3.54
CA TYR A 315 4.72 -7.73 3.27
C TYR A 315 4.88 -6.42 2.52
N LEU A 316 3.91 -6.10 1.66
CA LEU A 316 3.78 -4.73 1.15
C LEU A 316 3.02 -3.94 2.22
N MET A 317 3.68 -2.96 2.83
CA MET A 317 3.07 -2.03 3.76
C MET A 317 2.43 -0.89 2.98
N LEU A 318 1.18 -0.56 3.26
CA LEU A 318 0.43 0.50 2.57
C LEU A 318 -0.19 1.46 3.59
N GLU A 319 -0.30 2.70 3.18
CA GLU A 319 -1.23 3.65 3.78
C GLU A 319 -2.69 3.17 3.63
N GLN A 320 -3.58 3.67 4.48
CA GLN A 320 -5.00 3.39 4.36
C GLN A 320 -5.69 4.42 3.45
N MET A 321 -6.61 3.97 2.60
CA MET A 321 -7.57 4.88 1.95
C MET A 321 -8.63 5.29 2.99
N ASP A 322 -8.65 6.56 3.37
CA ASP A 322 -9.57 7.11 4.36
C ASP A 322 -9.89 8.59 4.07
N ARG A 323 -10.60 9.24 5.00
CA ARG A 323 -10.94 10.66 4.90
C ARG A 323 -9.72 11.59 4.87
N LYS A 324 -8.61 11.21 5.53
CA LYS A 324 -7.37 12.01 5.58
C LYS A 324 -6.69 11.97 4.22
N THR A 325 -6.70 10.80 3.56
CA THR A 325 -6.15 10.65 2.22
C THR A 325 -6.80 11.62 1.24
N LEU A 326 -8.12 11.79 1.30
CA LEU A 326 -8.88 12.55 0.31
C LEU A 326 -9.31 13.95 0.78
N ASP A 327 -8.91 14.36 1.98
CA ASP A 327 -9.29 15.62 2.64
C ASP A 327 -10.82 15.85 2.68
N LEU A 328 -11.56 14.83 3.14
CA LEU A 328 -13.03 14.85 3.17
C LEU A 328 -13.58 15.57 4.40
N ASP A 329 -14.63 16.36 4.20
CA ASP A 329 -15.34 17.10 5.24
C ASP A 329 -16.84 16.76 5.28
N ALA A 330 -17.28 16.17 6.40
CA ALA A 330 -18.66 15.77 6.63
C ALA A 330 -19.63 16.96 6.58
N GLU A 331 -19.20 18.17 6.99
CA GLU A 331 -20.04 19.37 6.94
C GLU A 331 -20.34 19.80 5.49
N LYS A 332 -19.51 19.38 4.54
CA LYS A 332 -19.75 19.52 3.10
C LYS A 332 -20.57 18.36 2.51
N ASN A 333 -20.98 17.41 3.35
CA ASN A 333 -21.58 16.13 2.94
C ASN A 333 -20.63 15.31 2.03
N ASP A 334 -19.31 15.49 2.20
CA ASP A 334 -18.34 14.61 1.57
C ASP A 334 -18.47 13.20 2.16
N SER A 335 -18.20 12.19 1.34
CA SER A 335 -18.35 10.81 1.77
C SER A 335 -17.41 9.87 1.01
N LEU A 336 -17.11 8.73 1.61
CA LEU A 336 -16.27 7.69 1.06
C LEU A 336 -16.99 6.36 1.15
N PHE A 337 -17.09 5.66 0.02
CA PHE A 337 -17.67 4.33 -0.09
C PHE A 337 -16.62 3.36 -0.60
N LYS A 338 -16.61 2.14 -0.08
CA LYS A 338 -15.84 1.02 -0.59
C LYS A 338 -16.77 -0.01 -1.22
N CYS A 339 -16.47 -0.42 -2.45
CA CYS A 339 -17.16 -1.55 -3.09
C CYS A 339 -16.50 -2.88 -2.74
N ILE A 340 -17.21 -3.75 -2.02
CA ILE A 340 -16.71 -5.03 -1.51
C ILE A 340 -17.17 -6.25 -2.32
N SER A 341 -18.10 -6.08 -3.26
CA SER A 341 -18.59 -7.13 -4.16
C SER A 341 -19.00 -6.54 -5.52
N TRP A 342 -19.34 -7.39 -6.50
CA TRP A 342 -19.69 -6.96 -7.86
C TRP A 342 -21.16 -6.54 -8.04
N ASP A 343 -22.01 -6.68 -7.01
CA ASP A 343 -23.44 -6.37 -7.09
C ASP A 343 -23.68 -4.86 -7.04
N VAL A 344 -23.91 -4.23 -8.20
CA VAL A 344 -24.28 -2.81 -8.29
C VAL A 344 -25.71 -2.66 -7.75
N PRO A 345 -25.94 -1.94 -6.62
CA PRO A 345 -27.28 -1.72 -6.09
C PRO A 345 -28.11 -0.83 -7.00
N ASP A 346 -29.44 -0.96 -6.97
CA ASP A 346 -30.33 -0.04 -7.68
C ASP A 346 -30.43 1.32 -6.95
N SER A 347 -30.52 2.41 -7.72
CA SER A 347 -30.54 3.77 -7.18
C SER A 347 -31.75 4.01 -6.27
N ALA A 348 -32.90 3.42 -6.59
CA ALA A 348 -34.11 3.58 -5.80
C ALA A 348 -33.95 3.02 -4.38
N SER A 349 -33.21 1.93 -4.20
CA SER A 349 -32.89 1.35 -2.90
C SER A 349 -31.95 2.23 -2.09
N LEU A 350 -30.96 2.85 -2.74
CA LEU A 350 -30.01 3.77 -2.10
C LEU A 350 -30.72 5.04 -1.61
N ARG A 351 -31.66 5.62 -2.37
CA ARG A 351 -32.43 6.81 -1.99
C ARG A 351 -33.27 6.63 -0.72
N ARG A 352 -33.55 5.39 -0.30
CA ARG A 352 -34.33 5.09 0.91
C ARG A 352 -33.47 4.94 2.16
N LEU A 353 -32.15 4.97 2.03
CA LEU A 353 -31.22 4.83 3.15
C LEU A 353 -31.14 6.12 3.97
N ASN A 354 -30.76 5.97 5.23
CA ASN A 354 -30.58 7.08 6.15
C ASN A 354 -29.16 7.07 6.73
N ALA A 355 -28.83 8.11 7.49
CA ALA A 355 -27.53 8.32 8.11
C ALA A 355 -27.01 7.11 8.93
N ARG A 356 -27.89 6.27 9.50
CA ARG A 356 -27.49 5.10 10.31
C ARG A 356 -27.06 3.90 9.47
N THR A 357 -27.33 3.89 8.17
CA THR A 357 -26.91 2.78 7.31
C THR A 357 -25.43 2.90 6.99
N GLU A 358 -24.64 1.92 7.41
CA GLU A 358 -23.21 1.85 7.11
C GLU A 358 -22.90 1.00 5.87
N SER A 359 -23.81 0.10 5.48
CA SER A 359 -23.63 -0.73 4.28
C SER A 359 -24.94 -1.09 3.59
N LYS A 360 -24.85 -1.28 2.26
CA LYS A 360 -25.95 -1.73 1.40
C LYS A 360 -25.40 -2.47 0.19
N SER A 361 -25.83 -3.72 -0.01
CA SER A 361 -25.38 -4.57 -1.13
C SER A 361 -23.85 -4.65 -1.17
N SER A 362 -23.20 -4.16 -2.24
CA SER A 362 -21.74 -4.13 -2.37
C SER A 362 -21.07 -2.92 -1.71
N LEU A 363 -21.82 -1.93 -1.23
CA LEU A 363 -21.27 -0.66 -0.75
C LEU A 363 -21.15 -0.66 0.77
N GLU A 364 -19.96 -0.30 1.26
CA GLU A 364 -19.72 0.06 2.66
C GLU A 364 -19.31 1.53 2.73
N ARG A 365 -20.06 2.34 3.49
CA ARG A 365 -19.65 3.72 3.79
C ARG A 365 -18.49 3.67 4.79
N LYS A 366 -17.37 4.26 4.40
CA LYS A 366 -16.16 4.42 5.23
C LYS A 366 -16.05 5.80 5.85
N TYR A 367 -16.72 6.79 5.26
CA TYR A 367 -16.84 8.13 5.80
C TYR A 367 -18.12 8.78 5.27
N PRO A 368 -18.82 9.62 6.05
CA PRO A 368 -18.68 9.84 7.49
C PRO A 368 -19.14 8.65 8.35
N GLU A 369 -18.64 8.58 9.58
CA GLU A 369 -19.21 7.71 10.60
C GLU A 369 -20.61 8.19 11.02
N PRO A 370 -21.52 7.32 11.51
CA PRO A 370 -22.89 7.72 11.85
C PRO A 370 -23.03 8.94 12.78
N GLY A 371 -22.05 9.18 13.65
CA GLY A 371 -22.02 10.32 14.58
C GLY A 371 -21.48 11.62 13.98
N GLU A 372 -20.85 11.58 12.81
CA GLU A 372 -20.27 12.74 12.10
C GLU A 372 -21.22 13.31 11.05
N ILE A 373 -22.34 12.64 10.78
CA ILE A 373 -23.24 13.00 9.69
C ILE A 373 -24.07 14.23 10.08
N PRO A 374 -24.06 15.31 9.27
CA PRO A 374 -24.88 16.48 9.55
C PRO A 374 -26.38 16.15 9.53
N ASP A 375 -27.12 16.81 10.43
CA ASP A 375 -28.56 16.63 10.55
C ASP A 375 -29.29 16.89 9.22
N GLY A 376 -30.20 15.98 8.86
CA GLY A 376 -30.99 16.07 7.64
C GLY A 376 -30.28 15.58 6.36
N THR A 377 -29.03 15.13 6.44
CA THR A 377 -28.32 14.50 5.31
C THR A 377 -28.42 12.98 5.34
N SER A 378 -28.06 12.34 4.23
CA SER A 378 -28.01 10.88 4.13
C SER A 378 -26.62 10.30 4.38
N GLY A 379 -25.62 11.13 4.70
CA GLY A 379 -24.21 10.73 4.74
C GLY A 379 -23.75 10.16 3.39
N GLY A 380 -23.96 10.91 2.31
CA GLY A 380 -23.56 10.54 0.95
C GLY A 380 -24.44 9.54 0.18
N TRP A 381 -25.37 8.82 0.84
CA TRP A 381 -26.18 7.80 0.14
C TRP A 381 -27.04 8.34 -1.01
N SER A 382 -27.55 9.58 -0.89
CA SER A 382 -28.33 10.23 -1.95
C SER A 382 -27.47 10.58 -3.18
N ASP A 383 -26.25 11.04 -2.95
CA ASP A 383 -25.28 11.36 -4.02
C ASP A 383 -24.83 10.08 -4.74
N MET A 384 -24.54 9.03 -3.97
CA MET A 384 -24.23 7.72 -4.53
C MET A 384 -25.41 7.13 -5.31
N ALA A 385 -26.65 7.36 -4.86
CA ALA A 385 -27.84 6.98 -5.62
C ALA A 385 -27.95 7.76 -6.94
N ALA A 386 -27.64 9.06 -6.95
CA ALA A 386 -27.63 9.87 -8.16
C ALA A 386 -26.54 9.39 -9.15
N PHE A 387 -25.35 9.06 -8.64
CA PHE A 387 -24.27 8.46 -9.43
C PHE A 387 -24.67 7.14 -10.07
N VAL A 388 -25.25 6.22 -9.29
CA VAL A 388 -25.73 4.93 -9.81
C VAL A 388 -26.80 5.14 -10.87
N ALA A 389 -27.80 5.99 -10.60
CA ALA A 389 -28.85 6.30 -11.56
C ALA A 389 -28.26 6.84 -12.87
N LEU A 390 -27.32 7.78 -12.78
CA LEU A 390 -26.64 8.36 -13.93
C LEU A 390 -25.86 7.30 -14.71
N CYS A 391 -24.95 6.56 -14.07
CA CYS A 391 -24.02 5.68 -14.78
C CYS A 391 -24.66 4.38 -15.27
N TYR A 392 -25.63 3.84 -14.54
CA TYR A 392 -26.17 2.49 -14.78
C TYR A 392 -27.62 2.46 -15.28
N GLU A 393 -28.42 3.48 -15.00
CA GLU A 393 -29.87 3.45 -15.26
C GLU A 393 -30.32 4.48 -16.30
N SER A 394 -29.58 5.58 -16.47
CA SER A 394 -29.96 6.69 -17.37
C SER A 394 -29.78 6.37 -18.85
N SER A 395 -30.49 7.13 -19.70
CA SER A 395 -30.28 7.16 -21.15
C SER A 395 -28.96 7.84 -21.53
N GLY A 396 -28.49 7.67 -22.77
CA GLY A 396 -27.29 8.36 -23.25
C GLY A 396 -27.44 9.89 -23.26
N GLU A 397 -28.65 10.38 -23.59
CA GLU A 397 -28.98 11.81 -23.63
C GLU A 397 -28.98 12.43 -22.23
N GLU A 398 -29.65 11.77 -21.27
CA GLU A 398 -29.67 12.20 -19.87
C GLU A 398 -28.26 12.18 -19.25
N PHE A 399 -27.49 11.14 -19.58
CA PHE A 399 -26.09 11.06 -19.16
C PHE A 399 -25.28 12.24 -19.67
N ALA A 400 -25.33 12.51 -20.97
CA ALA A 400 -24.60 13.62 -21.57
C ALA A 400 -25.00 14.98 -20.98
N ALA A 401 -26.28 15.17 -20.65
CA ALA A 401 -26.78 16.41 -20.06
C ALA A 401 -26.39 16.61 -18.58
N THR A 402 -26.13 15.54 -17.84
CA THR A 402 -25.99 15.59 -16.37
C THR A 402 -24.58 15.27 -15.87
N ALA A 403 -23.77 14.55 -16.65
CA ALA A 403 -22.49 14.02 -16.20
C ALA A 403 -21.54 15.06 -15.60
N GLU A 404 -21.42 16.24 -16.22
CA GLU A 404 -20.53 17.32 -15.74
C GLU A 404 -20.90 17.84 -14.34
N SER A 405 -22.17 17.74 -13.95
CA SER A 405 -22.66 18.19 -12.65
C SER A 405 -22.46 17.18 -11.52
N LEU A 406 -22.31 15.89 -11.83
CA LEU A 406 -22.24 14.80 -10.84
C LEU A 406 -20.91 14.07 -10.83
N LEU A 407 -20.11 14.15 -11.90
CA LEU A 407 -18.83 13.46 -12.02
C LEU A 407 -17.70 14.47 -12.06
N ASP A 408 -16.59 14.14 -11.42
CA ASP A 408 -15.32 14.73 -11.81
C ASP A 408 -14.84 14.05 -13.10
N ARG A 409 -14.98 14.73 -14.24
CA ARG A 409 -14.67 14.16 -15.56
C ARG A 409 -13.23 13.68 -15.64
N ASP A 410 -12.29 14.49 -15.16
CA ASP A 410 -10.87 14.25 -15.39
C ASP A 410 -10.38 13.12 -14.48
N GLU A 411 -10.80 13.08 -13.21
CA GLU A 411 -10.50 11.96 -12.30
C GLU A 411 -11.13 10.64 -12.78
N ILE A 412 -12.38 10.67 -13.26
CA ILE A 412 -13.08 9.46 -13.78
C ILE A 412 -12.40 8.93 -15.05
N LEU A 413 -11.94 9.81 -15.95
CA LEU A 413 -11.21 9.41 -17.16
C LEU A 413 -9.79 8.91 -16.85
N GLU A 414 -9.10 9.52 -15.87
CA GLU A 414 -7.80 9.03 -15.40
C GLU A 414 -7.93 7.62 -14.80
N TYR A 415 -8.98 7.38 -13.99
CA TYR A 415 -9.29 6.05 -13.46
C TYR A 415 -9.60 5.05 -14.57
N TRP A 416 -10.42 5.43 -15.55
CA TRP A 416 -10.71 4.55 -16.70
C TRP A 416 -9.44 4.16 -17.47
N LEU A 417 -8.54 5.12 -17.70
CA LEU A 417 -7.28 4.86 -18.38
C LEU A 417 -6.39 3.95 -17.53
N PHE A 418 -6.31 4.17 -16.22
CA PHE A 418 -5.58 3.31 -15.29
C PHE A 418 -6.06 1.86 -15.35
N LEU A 419 -7.37 1.62 -15.30
CA LEU A 419 -7.93 0.26 -15.40
C LEU A 419 -7.56 -0.42 -16.72
N ASN A 420 -7.54 0.35 -17.81
CA ASN A 420 -7.14 -0.18 -19.10
C ASN A 420 -5.64 -0.44 -19.17
N LEU A 421 -4.77 0.40 -18.61
CA LEU A 421 -3.32 0.15 -18.58
C LEU A 421 -2.97 -1.12 -17.77
N THR A 422 -3.65 -1.30 -16.64
CA THR A 422 -3.36 -2.37 -15.67
C THR A 422 -4.14 -3.66 -15.91
N MET A 423 -5.10 -3.66 -16.84
CA MET A 423 -6.01 -4.78 -17.08
C MET A 423 -6.82 -5.18 -15.83
N ALA A 424 -7.17 -4.18 -15.01
CA ALA A 424 -7.79 -4.36 -13.69
C ALA A 424 -9.29 -4.73 -13.78
N ALA A 425 -9.55 -5.98 -14.16
CA ALA A 425 -10.91 -6.52 -14.32
C ALA A 425 -11.74 -6.42 -13.03
N ASP A 426 -11.09 -6.67 -11.89
CA ASP A 426 -11.74 -6.69 -10.59
C ASP A 426 -12.07 -5.30 -10.04
N ASN A 427 -11.58 -4.24 -10.70
CA ASN A 427 -11.70 -2.84 -10.29
C ASN A 427 -12.71 -2.05 -11.14
N THR A 428 -13.54 -2.74 -11.94
CA THR A 428 -14.59 -2.08 -12.76
C THR A 428 -15.82 -1.68 -11.94
N TRP A 429 -15.93 -2.18 -10.70
CA TRP A 429 -16.92 -1.77 -9.70
C TRP A 429 -16.47 -2.16 -8.28
N LYS A 430 -16.14 -3.44 -8.08
CA LYS A 430 -15.55 -3.97 -6.85
C LYS A 430 -14.13 -3.42 -6.67
N ASN A 431 -13.57 -3.48 -5.47
CA ASN A 431 -12.18 -3.08 -5.22
C ASN A 431 -11.90 -1.64 -5.69
N THR A 432 -12.94 -0.81 -5.62
CA THR A 432 -12.93 0.60 -5.95
C THR A 432 -13.45 1.36 -4.74
N TYR A 433 -12.80 2.47 -4.41
CA TYR A 433 -13.40 3.48 -3.55
C TYR A 433 -14.08 4.54 -4.41
N TYR A 434 -15.28 4.94 -4.00
CA TYR A 434 -15.96 6.11 -4.56
C TYR A 434 -15.99 7.19 -3.50
N ALA A 435 -15.53 8.39 -3.85
CA ALA A 435 -15.67 9.54 -2.99
C ALA A 435 -16.68 10.51 -3.59
N VAL A 436 -17.53 11.09 -2.74
CA VAL A 436 -18.28 12.29 -3.05
C VAL A 436 -17.49 13.45 -2.45
N ARG A 437 -17.02 14.37 -3.28
CA ARG A 437 -16.35 15.61 -2.87
C ARG A 437 -17.00 16.80 -3.55
N ASP A 438 -17.43 17.77 -2.75
CA ASP A 438 -18.10 18.99 -3.24
C ASP A 438 -19.26 18.66 -4.23
N GLY A 439 -20.00 17.59 -3.95
CA GLY A 439 -21.14 17.11 -4.74
C GLY A 439 -20.78 16.31 -6.01
N LYS A 440 -19.50 16.07 -6.31
CA LYS A 440 -19.05 15.26 -7.44
C LYS A 440 -18.49 13.92 -7.00
N VAL A 441 -18.69 12.90 -7.84
CA VAL A 441 -18.19 11.54 -7.61
C VAL A 441 -16.92 11.28 -8.38
N SER A 442 -15.93 10.73 -7.67
CA SER A 442 -14.65 10.24 -8.16
C SER A 442 -14.43 8.79 -7.78
N ALA A 443 -13.48 8.11 -8.44
CA ALA A 443 -13.18 6.69 -8.24
C ALA A 443 -11.68 6.45 -8.03
N TYR A 444 -11.34 5.56 -7.11
CA TYR A 444 -9.96 5.27 -6.71
C TYR A 444 -9.68 3.77 -6.65
N PRO A 445 -8.50 3.32 -7.09
CA PRO A 445 -8.14 1.90 -7.06
C PRO A 445 -7.91 1.38 -5.64
N TRP A 446 -8.05 0.07 -5.48
CA TRP A 446 -7.67 -0.66 -4.28
C TRP A 446 -7.48 -2.14 -4.63
N ASP A 447 -6.62 -2.87 -3.90
CA ASP A 447 -6.47 -4.34 -4.07
C ASP A 447 -6.12 -4.70 -5.53
N LEU A 448 -4.87 -4.40 -5.90
CA LEU A 448 -4.38 -4.34 -7.29
C LEU A 448 -3.58 -5.58 -7.70
N ASP A 449 -3.74 -6.68 -6.98
CA ASP A 449 -3.10 -7.96 -7.29
C ASP A 449 -3.70 -8.63 -8.54
N ILE A 450 -5.00 -8.47 -8.81
CA ILE A 450 -5.69 -8.97 -10.01
C ILE A 450 -5.52 -7.99 -11.19
N THR A 451 -4.25 -7.77 -11.57
CA THR A 451 -3.83 -6.88 -12.64
C THR A 451 -2.72 -7.54 -13.47
N PHE A 452 -2.29 -6.89 -14.55
CA PHE A 452 -1.15 -7.30 -15.37
C PHE A 452 -1.17 -8.78 -15.77
N GLY A 453 -2.35 -9.24 -16.22
CA GLY A 453 -2.60 -10.59 -16.72
C GLY A 453 -2.99 -11.62 -15.66
N LEU A 454 -3.10 -11.28 -14.37
CA LEU A 454 -3.69 -12.20 -13.41
C LEU A 454 -5.21 -12.16 -13.43
N GLY A 455 -5.82 -13.34 -13.35
CA GLY A 455 -7.24 -13.54 -13.17
C GLY A 455 -7.56 -14.34 -11.91
N TRP A 456 -8.83 -14.34 -11.52
CA TRP A 456 -9.35 -15.15 -10.42
C TRP A 456 -9.92 -16.48 -10.92
N ASN A 457 -9.57 -17.61 -10.31
CA ASN A 457 -10.06 -18.95 -10.69
C ASN A 457 -11.10 -19.54 -9.72
N GLY A 458 -11.35 -18.90 -8.57
CA GLY A 458 -12.29 -19.39 -7.56
C GLY A 458 -11.80 -20.48 -6.63
N ASP A 459 -10.55 -20.92 -6.74
CA ASP A 459 -9.97 -21.93 -5.85
C ASP A 459 -9.52 -21.30 -4.53
N MET A 460 -10.48 -21.17 -3.62
CA MET A 460 -10.27 -20.64 -2.26
C MET A 460 -9.44 -21.57 -1.36
N ALA A 461 -9.27 -22.84 -1.75
CA ALA A 461 -8.48 -23.80 -0.98
C ALA A 461 -7.00 -23.77 -1.33
N ASN A 462 -6.64 -23.26 -2.52
CA ASN A 462 -5.28 -23.09 -3.00
C ASN A 462 -5.03 -21.65 -3.47
N ASN A 463 -4.13 -21.47 -4.46
CA ASN A 463 -3.95 -20.16 -5.05
C ASN A 463 -5.15 -19.78 -5.94
N PHE A 464 -5.90 -18.77 -5.53
CA PHE A 464 -7.06 -18.28 -6.29
C PHE A 464 -6.70 -17.39 -7.49
N LEU A 465 -5.41 -17.04 -7.66
CA LEU A 465 -4.92 -16.27 -8.80
C LEU A 465 -4.13 -17.12 -9.79
N TRP A 466 -4.21 -16.76 -11.07
CA TRP A 466 -3.51 -17.45 -12.14
C TRP A 466 -3.28 -16.52 -13.33
N GLU A 467 -2.25 -16.83 -14.12
CA GLU A 467 -1.95 -16.14 -15.37
C GLU A 467 -3.03 -16.42 -16.41
N GLN A 468 -3.86 -15.42 -16.74
CA GLN A 468 -5.03 -15.54 -17.60
C GLN A 468 -4.75 -14.97 -19.01
N PRO A 469 -4.49 -15.81 -20.02
CA PRO A 469 -4.30 -15.35 -21.39
C PRO A 469 -5.52 -14.58 -21.92
N GLY A 470 -5.27 -13.57 -22.76
CA GLY A 470 -6.31 -12.78 -23.42
C GLY A 470 -6.85 -11.60 -22.59
N MET A 471 -6.24 -11.31 -21.43
CA MET A 471 -6.54 -10.09 -20.68
C MET A 471 -5.96 -8.82 -21.33
N ASP A 472 -4.90 -8.95 -22.08
CA ASP A 472 -4.14 -7.89 -22.74
C ASP A 472 -4.87 -7.25 -23.95
N THR A 473 -5.84 -7.94 -24.55
CA THR A 473 -6.43 -7.58 -25.85
C THR A 473 -7.93 -7.23 -25.80
N ARG A 474 -8.39 -6.67 -24.67
CA ARG A 474 -9.80 -6.26 -24.46
C ARG A 474 -9.93 -4.97 -23.64
N THR A 475 -11.10 -4.34 -23.66
CA THR A 475 -11.40 -3.19 -22.79
C THR A 475 -11.77 -3.62 -21.38
N TYR A 476 -11.52 -2.74 -20.41
CA TYR A 476 -11.95 -2.89 -19.03
C TYR A 476 -13.02 -1.84 -18.74
N ASP A 477 -14.28 -2.30 -18.77
CA ASP A 477 -15.45 -1.44 -18.88
C ASP A 477 -15.91 -0.89 -17.51
N PHE A 478 -15.19 0.09 -16.98
CA PHE A 478 -15.73 0.95 -15.95
C PHE A 478 -16.81 1.88 -16.53
N HIS A 479 -18.05 1.71 -16.06
CA HIS A 479 -19.24 2.28 -16.69
C HIS A 479 -19.21 3.80 -16.82
N ALA A 480 -18.76 4.53 -15.78
CA ALA A 480 -18.73 5.99 -15.81
C ALA A 480 -17.78 6.51 -16.90
N GLY A 481 -16.53 6.04 -16.91
CA GLY A 481 -15.53 6.42 -17.91
C GLY A 481 -15.94 6.03 -19.33
N ARG A 482 -16.45 4.80 -19.54
CA ARG A 482 -16.94 4.35 -20.85
C ARG A 482 -18.07 5.22 -21.37
N ARG A 483 -19.00 5.65 -20.51
CA ARG A 483 -20.11 6.52 -20.89
C ARG A 483 -19.65 7.95 -21.17
N LEU A 484 -18.69 8.50 -20.42
CA LEU A 484 -18.07 9.78 -20.74
C LEU A 484 -17.48 9.77 -22.15
N ILE A 485 -16.64 8.78 -22.47
CA ILE A 485 -16.02 8.65 -23.80
C ILE A 485 -17.07 8.53 -24.90
N LYS A 486 -18.17 7.81 -24.65
CA LYS A 486 -19.19 7.53 -25.65
C LYS A 486 -20.16 8.69 -25.90
N TYR A 487 -20.56 9.41 -24.84
CA TYR A 487 -21.69 10.33 -24.89
C TYR A 487 -21.31 11.80 -24.67
N VAL A 488 -20.13 12.08 -24.11
CA VAL A 488 -19.66 13.45 -23.85
C VAL A 488 -18.58 13.81 -24.87
N PRO A 489 -18.81 14.80 -25.76
CA PRO A 489 -17.84 15.19 -26.78
C PRO A 489 -16.46 15.56 -26.21
N GLY A 490 -15.40 15.17 -26.91
CA GLY A 490 -14.01 15.47 -26.53
C GLY A 490 -13.38 14.51 -25.50
N CYS A 491 -14.17 13.67 -24.83
CA CYS A 491 -13.62 12.71 -23.86
C CYS A 491 -12.74 11.62 -24.50
N GLY A 492 -13.04 11.20 -25.73
CA GLY A 492 -12.23 10.24 -26.49
C GLY A 492 -10.86 10.81 -26.88
N GLU A 493 -10.84 12.02 -27.42
CA GLU A 493 -9.62 12.79 -27.70
C GLU A 493 -8.80 13.01 -26.42
N TYR A 494 -9.45 13.41 -25.32
CA TYR A 494 -8.80 13.64 -24.03
C TYR A 494 -8.00 12.41 -23.56
N VAL A 495 -8.62 11.22 -23.51
CA VAL A 495 -7.93 10.00 -23.02
C VAL A 495 -6.80 9.57 -23.96
N ARG A 496 -6.93 9.81 -25.27
CA ARG A 496 -5.87 9.52 -26.25
C ARG A 496 -4.66 10.42 -26.01
N THR A 497 -4.86 11.74 -25.95
CA THR A 497 -3.79 12.69 -25.67
C THR A 497 -3.15 12.44 -24.31
N ARG A 498 -3.97 12.08 -23.31
CA ARG A 498 -3.48 11.75 -21.98
C ARG A 498 -2.58 10.52 -21.99
N TYR A 499 -2.98 9.45 -22.67
CA TYR A 499 -2.18 8.25 -22.85
C TYR A 499 -0.85 8.52 -23.57
N GLU A 500 -0.87 9.30 -24.67
CA GLU A 500 0.34 9.71 -25.40
C GLU A 500 1.30 10.49 -24.48
N THR A 501 0.78 11.46 -23.72
CA THR A 501 1.57 12.24 -22.75
C THR A 501 2.23 11.35 -21.70
N LEU A 502 1.50 10.36 -21.17
CA LEU A 502 2.03 9.40 -20.20
C LEU A 502 3.10 8.48 -20.79
N LYS A 503 2.95 8.07 -22.05
CA LYS A 503 3.97 7.28 -22.76
C LYS A 503 5.24 8.10 -23.00
N GLU A 504 5.11 9.32 -23.50
CA GLU A 504 6.24 10.23 -23.75
C GLU A 504 7.01 10.57 -22.47
N ALA A 505 6.30 10.70 -21.34
CA ALA A 505 6.88 10.88 -20.02
C ALA A 505 7.52 9.61 -19.42
N GLY A 506 7.45 8.47 -20.12
CA GLY A 506 7.96 7.18 -19.64
C GLY A 506 7.22 6.68 -18.40
N ILE A 507 5.93 6.97 -18.26
CA ILE A 507 5.10 6.59 -17.10
C ILE A 507 4.37 5.27 -17.35
N CYS A 508 3.73 5.12 -18.51
CA CYS A 508 2.86 3.98 -18.79
C CYS A 508 3.30 3.11 -19.98
N SER A 509 4.48 3.37 -20.56
CA SER A 509 5.04 2.47 -21.57
C SER A 509 5.37 1.10 -20.95
N ALA A 510 5.40 0.07 -21.77
CA ALA A 510 5.73 -1.28 -21.37
C ALA A 510 7.11 -1.34 -20.74
N ASP A 511 8.10 -0.67 -21.31
CA ASP A 511 9.44 -0.61 -20.73
C ASP A 511 9.45 0.07 -19.36
N ALA A 512 8.64 1.11 -19.15
CA ALA A 512 8.54 1.77 -17.84
C ALA A 512 7.89 0.88 -16.78
N LEU A 513 6.81 0.18 -17.13
CA LEU A 513 6.11 -0.75 -16.23
C LEU A 513 6.95 -1.99 -15.94
N ILE A 514 7.69 -2.49 -16.93
CA ILE A 514 8.62 -3.60 -16.77
C ILE A 514 9.79 -3.19 -15.87
N ALA A 515 10.36 -2.00 -16.06
CA ALA A 515 11.45 -1.51 -15.23
C ALA A 515 11.04 -1.39 -13.75
N ASP A 516 9.85 -0.87 -13.46
CA ASP A 516 9.34 -0.81 -12.08
C ASP A 516 9.11 -2.21 -11.49
N ALA A 517 8.51 -3.13 -12.26
CA ALA A 517 8.35 -4.51 -11.82
C ALA A 517 9.69 -5.21 -11.54
N GLU A 518 10.69 -5.01 -12.40
CA GLU A 518 12.05 -5.52 -12.23
C GLU A 518 12.75 -4.91 -11.00
N GLU A 519 12.55 -3.63 -10.73
CA GLU A 519 13.09 -2.95 -9.55
C GLU A 519 12.50 -3.55 -8.26
N GLN A 520 11.18 -3.67 -8.18
CA GLN A 520 10.51 -4.26 -7.01
C GLN A 520 10.91 -5.72 -6.82
N TRP A 521 10.98 -6.48 -7.90
CA TRP A 521 11.39 -7.88 -7.88
C TRP A 521 12.84 -8.04 -7.41
N ALA A 522 13.74 -7.22 -7.96
CA ALA A 522 15.15 -7.23 -7.62
C ALA A 522 15.37 -6.86 -6.15
N LEU A 523 14.62 -5.89 -5.60
CA LEU A 523 14.69 -5.53 -4.19
C LEU A 523 14.36 -6.73 -3.27
N LEU A 524 13.28 -7.46 -3.56
CA LEU A 524 12.91 -8.66 -2.80
C LEU A 524 13.97 -9.77 -2.88
N HIS A 525 14.60 -9.96 -4.03
CA HIS A 525 15.64 -10.97 -4.24
C HIS A 525 16.96 -10.58 -3.59
N LYS A 526 17.45 -9.36 -3.88
CA LYS A 526 18.72 -8.85 -3.36
C LYS A 526 18.72 -8.70 -1.85
N SER A 527 17.57 -8.45 -1.21
CA SER A 527 17.46 -8.44 0.25
C SER A 527 17.54 -9.83 0.90
N GLY A 528 17.50 -10.91 0.10
CA GLY A 528 17.34 -12.28 0.54
C GLY A 528 15.96 -12.59 1.14
N ALA A 529 15.08 -11.58 1.26
CA ALA A 529 13.76 -11.72 1.87
C ALA A 529 12.85 -12.65 1.04
N TRP A 530 13.04 -12.68 -0.29
CA TRP A 530 12.38 -13.62 -1.18
C TRP A 530 12.56 -15.06 -0.73
N GLN A 531 13.81 -15.52 -0.62
CA GLN A 531 14.11 -16.90 -0.23
C GLN A 531 13.59 -17.20 1.18
N ARG A 532 13.81 -16.29 2.14
CA ARG A 532 13.28 -16.46 3.50
C ARG A 532 11.75 -16.58 3.52
N ASN A 533 11.05 -15.83 2.66
CA ASN A 533 9.60 -15.91 2.53
C ASN A 533 9.14 -17.27 1.99
N LEU A 534 9.81 -17.81 0.96
CA LEU A 534 9.52 -19.15 0.43
C LEU A 534 9.81 -20.25 1.45
N ASP A 535 10.93 -20.14 2.19
CA ASP A 535 11.28 -21.09 3.25
C ASP A 535 10.21 -21.12 4.36
N ARG A 536 9.64 -19.95 4.68
CA ARG A 536 8.57 -19.82 5.68
C ARG A 536 7.21 -20.27 5.14
N TRP A 537 6.93 -19.99 3.87
CA TRP A 537 5.64 -20.25 3.23
C TRP A 537 5.83 -21.07 1.94
N PRO A 538 6.14 -22.37 2.02
CA PRO A 538 6.41 -23.17 0.82
C PRO A 538 5.23 -23.31 -0.15
N SER A 539 4.02 -23.00 0.31
CA SER A 539 2.78 -23.03 -0.47
C SER A 539 2.38 -21.66 -1.03
N VAL A 540 3.15 -20.60 -0.76
CA VAL A 540 2.92 -19.27 -1.33
C VAL A 540 3.04 -19.35 -2.85
N SER A 541 2.22 -18.58 -3.56
CA SER A 541 2.38 -18.50 -5.01
C SER A 541 3.69 -17.80 -5.34
N SER A 542 4.50 -18.38 -6.22
CA SER A 542 5.77 -17.80 -6.65
C SER A 542 6.14 -18.23 -8.07
N THR A 543 6.92 -17.41 -8.75
CA THR A 543 7.59 -17.74 -10.02
C THR A 543 9.02 -17.19 -9.97
N ASP A 544 9.94 -17.76 -10.75
CA ASP A 544 11.34 -17.30 -10.82
C ASP A 544 11.58 -16.34 -12.01
N SER A 545 10.51 -15.92 -12.70
CA SER A 545 10.60 -15.05 -13.87
C SER A 545 9.42 -14.07 -13.99
N LEU A 546 9.72 -12.88 -14.51
CA LEU A 546 8.75 -11.86 -14.88
C LEU A 546 8.24 -11.99 -16.33
N ASP A 547 8.59 -13.05 -17.07
CA ASP A 547 8.32 -13.15 -18.51
C ASP A 547 6.85 -12.99 -18.89
N TYR A 548 5.93 -13.62 -18.14
CA TYR A 548 4.50 -13.48 -18.41
C TYR A 548 4.02 -12.03 -18.22
N PHE A 549 4.46 -11.37 -17.15
CA PHE A 549 4.17 -9.95 -16.92
C PHE A 549 4.70 -9.10 -18.09
N LYS A 550 5.97 -9.29 -18.48
CA LYS A 550 6.62 -8.54 -19.55
C LYS A 550 5.91 -8.72 -20.89
N GLN A 551 5.58 -9.96 -21.24
CA GLN A 551 4.85 -10.27 -22.47
C GLN A 551 3.47 -9.61 -22.47
N THR A 552 2.73 -9.76 -21.37
CA THR A 552 1.38 -9.22 -21.21
C THR A 552 1.36 -7.71 -21.38
N VAL A 553 2.28 -7.00 -20.71
CA VAL A 553 2.33 -5.53 -20.79
C VAL A 553 2.74 -5.05 -22.18
N ARG A 554 3.67 -5.73 -22.86
CA ARG A 554 4.03 -5.38 -24.25
C ARG A 554 2.88 -5.57 -25.22
N THR A 555 2.17 -6.69 -25.13
CA THR A 555 0.99 -6.91 -25.96
C THR A 555 -0.12 -5.92 -25.62
N ARG A 556 -0.26 -5.55 -24.34
CA ARG A 556 -1.20 -4.54 -23.90
C ARG A 556 -0.92 -3.17 -24.50
N GLU A 557 0.34 -2.71 -24.48
CA GLU A 557 0.72 -1.43 -25.06
C GLU A 557 0.35 -1.38 -26.55
N THR A 558 0.75 -2.40 -27.33
CA THR A 558 0.43 -2.45 -28.77
C THR A 558 -1.07 -2.41 -29.01
N TRP A 559 -1.84 -3.16 -28.22
CA TRP A 559 -3.29 -3.18 -28.35
C TRP A 559 -3.94 -1.84 -27.96
N LEU A 560 -3.43 -1.16 -26.92
CA LEU A 560 -3.94 0.16 -26.50
C LEU A 560 -3.61 1.24 -27.51
N ASP A 561 -2.43 1.21 -28.14
CA ASP A 561 -2.06 2.12 -29.22
C ASP A 561 -3.09 2.04 -30.37
N ASP A 562 -3.44 0.82 -30.80
CA ASP A 562 -4.46 0.59 -31.81
C ASP A 562 -5.85 1.04 -31.32
N TYR A 563 -6.30 0.56 -30.15
CA TYR A 563 -7.64 0.80 -29.65
C TYR A 563 -7.92 2.29 -29.40
N LEU A 564 -7.03 3.02 -28.72
CA LEU A 564 -7.23 4.42 -28.39
C LEU A 564 -7.23 5.33 -29.63
N SER A 565 -6.57 4.92 -30.71
CA SER A 565 -6.65 5.61 -32.01
C SER A 565 -8.05 5.55 -32.64
N THR A 566 -8.87 4.56 -32.26
CA THR A 566 -10.23 4.38 -32.79
C THR A 566 -11.31 5.13 -32.02
N LEU A 567 -10.98 5.71 -30.86
CA LEU A 567 -11.95 6.47 -30.07
C LEU A 567 -12.45 7.70 -30.83
N PRO A 568 -13.71 8.13 -30.60
CA PRO A 568 -14.32 9.24 -31.31
C PRO A 568 -13.69 10.61 -30.97
#